data_AF-A0AAD7NER0-F1
#
_entry.id   AF-A0AAD7NER0-F1
#
_cell.length_a   1.000
_cell.length_b   1.000
_cell.length_c   1.000
_cell.angle_alpha   90.00
_cell.angle_beta   90.00
_cell.angle_gamma   90.00
#
_symmetry.space_group_name_H-M   'P 1'
#
loop_
_entity.id
_entity.type
_entity.pdbx_description
1 polymer ?
#
loop_
_entity_poly.entity_id
_entity_poly.type
_entity_poly.pdbx_seq_one_letter_code
_entity_poly.pdbx_strand_id
1 'polypeptide(L)'
;MAFSWTLQTLAPNGPAIFLPTLLLLLALYPLLAPRFLNTKQCAWILTVPAVLTMSLLSVPFLIEYACLTPAVIVHAPVAGAGMHMLGGGSTLWSTTTHAREAWARTGNRFFQAYLVADLITGALAYRDQVGLLMGWVHHVLYIFMCEVSLNQGWACMEAGSASARAGPG
;
A
#
# COMPACT_ATOMS: atom_id res chain seq x y z
N MET A 1 -19.88 1.39 21.48
CA MET A 1 -19.01 1.31 20.29
C MET A 1 -18.59 -0.15 20.11
N ALA A 2 -19.32 -0.91 19.30
CA ALA A 2 -18.94 -2.28 18.99
C ALA A 2 -17.96 -2.23 17.80
N PHE A 3 -16.68 -2.50 18.06
CA PHE A 3 -15.66 -2.64 17.03
C PHE A 3 -15.86 -4.01 16.35
N SER A 4 -16.85 -4.06 15.46
CA SER A 4 -17.17 -5.25 14.68
C SER A 4 -16.08 -5.46 13.63
N TRP A 5 -15.10 -6.33 13.94
CA TRP A 5 -14.22 -6.97 12.97
C TRP A 5 -15.00 -7.93 12.05
N THR A 6 -16.17 -7.53 11.57
CA THR A 6 -16.86 -8.24 10.50
C THR A 6 -15.91 -8.26 9.32
N LEU A 7 -15.52 -9.46 8.91
CA LEU A 7 -14.74 -9.83 7.72
C LEU A 7 -15.32 -9.29 6.39
N GLN A 8 -16.25 -8.34 6.47
CA GLN A 8 -17.07 -7.74 5.42
C GLN A 8 -16.54 -6.38 4.93
N THR A 9 -15.68 -5.68 5.70
CA THR A 9 -15.09 -4.38 5.26
C THR A 9 -13.77 -4.55 4.52
N LEU A 10 -13.27 -5.78 4.40
CA LEU A 10 -12.36 -6.12 3.32
C LEU A 10 -13.18 -5.95 2.04
N ALA A 11 -12.96 -4.86 1.30
CA ALA A 11 -13.32 -4.80 -0.11
C ALA A 11 -13.08 -6.18 -0.74
N PRO A 12 -13.98 -6.69 -1.61
CA PRO A 12 -14.03 -8.11 -2.03
C PRO A 12 -12.73 -8.72 -2.56
N ASN A 13 -11.67 -7.92 -2.75
CA ASN A 13 -10.38 -8.28 -3.30
C ASN A 13 -9.22 -8.31 -2.27
N GLY A 14 -9.44 -7.97 -1.00
CA GLY A 14 -8.39 -7.94 0.04
C GLY A 14 -7.61 -9.26 0.18
N PRO A 15 -8.29 -10.38 0.52
CA PRO A 15 -7.65 -11.70 0.55
C PRO A 15 -7.25 -12.21 -0.85
N ALA A 16 -7.94 -11.77 -1.90
CA ALA A 16 -7.68 -12.20 -3.28
C ALA A 16 -6.31 -11.74 -3.81
N ILE A 17 -5.72 -10.68 -3.26
CA ILE A 17 -4.37 -10.20 -3.62
C ILE A 17 -3.35 -10.67 -2.59
N PHE A 18 -3.69 -10.55 -1.30
CA PHE A 18 -2.79 -10.88 -0.21
C PHE A 18 -2.39 -12.36 -0.22
N LEU A 19 -3.35 -13.28 -0.27
CA LEU A 19 -3.08 -14.70 -0.10
C LEU A 19 -2.30 -15.31 -1.28
N PRO A 20 -2.67 -15.07 -2.56
CA PRO A 20 -1.88 -15.56 -3.68
C PRO A 20 -0.47 -14.99 -3.69
N THR A 21 -0.30 -13.70 -3.34
CA THR A 21 1.02 -13.07 -3.25
C THR A 21 1.86 -13.68 -2.13
N LEU A 22 1.28 -13.89 -0.95
CA LEU A 22 1.95 -14.54 0.18
C LEU A 22 2.43 -15.94 -0.19
N LEU A 23 1.54 -16.75 -0.78
CA LEU A 23 1.88 -18.11 -1.21
C LEU A 23 2.95 -18.11 -2.30
N LEU A 24 2.87 -17.20 -3.27
CA LEU A 24 3.87 -17.04 -4.31
C LEU A 24 5.25 -16.70 -3.72
N LEU A 25 5.32 -15.73 -2.81
CA LEU A 25 6.57 -15.33 -2.17
C LEU A 25 7.15 -16.45 -1.30
N LEU A 26 6.31 -17.15 -0.53
CA LEU A 26 6.74 -18.31 0.27
C LEU A 26 7.20 -19.47 -0.60
N ALA A 27 6.61 -19.68 -1.79
CA ALA A 27 7.05 -20.70 -2.73
C ALA A 27 8.32 -20.29 -3.49
N LEU A 28 8.49 -19.00 -3.79
CA LEU A 28 9.65 -18.45 -4.49
C LEU A 28 10.94 -18.70 -3.70
N TYR A 29 10.88 -18.55 -2.37
CA TYR A 29 12.03 -18.73 -1.49
C TYR A 29 12.71 -20.12 -1.62
N PRO A 30 12.05 -21.26 -1.33
CA PRO A 30 12.69 -22.58 -1.41
C PRO A 30 13.06 -22.98 -2.85
N LEU A 31 12.40 -22.41 -3.86
CA LEU A 31 12.75 -22.65 -5.27
C LEU A 31 14.06 -21.96 -5.67
N LEU A 32 14.35 -20.80 -5.11
CA LEU A 32 15.54 -20.00 -5.43
C LEU A 32 16.68 -20.20 -4.43
N ALA A 33 16.39 -20.50 -3.17
CA ALA A 33 17.39 -20.65 -2.10
C ALA A 33 18.54 -21.62 -2.44
N PRO A 34 18.31 -22.79 -3.08
CA PRO A 34 19.40 -23.71 -3.44
C PRO A 34 20.42 -23.13 -4.44
N ARG A 35 20.09 -22.05 -5.14
CA ARG A 35 20.99 -21.39 -6.11
C ARG A 35 21.98 -20.43 -5.46
N PHE A 36 21.81 -20.12 -4.18
CA PHE A 36 22.63 -19.16 -3.47
C PHE A 36 23.46 -19.86 -2.39
N LEU A 37 24.75 -19.53 -2.34
CA LEU A 37 25.69 -20.15 -1.41
C LEU A 37 25.74 -19.44 -0.06
N ASN A 38 25.35 -18.15 -0.02
CA ASN A 38 25.43 -17.32 1.18
C ASN A 38 24.05 -16.94 1.70
N THR A 39 23.85 -17.11 3.00
CA THR A 39 22.67 -16.64 3.77
C THR A 39 22.28 -15.19 3.46
N LYS A 40 23.27 -14.29 3.27
CA LYS A 40 23.01 -12.89 2.90
C LYS A 40 22.34 -12.75 1.53
N GLN A 41 22.74 -13.57 0.56
CA GLN A 41 22.15 -13.54 -0.77
C GLN A 41 20.73 -14.11 -0.75
N CYS A 42 20.49 -15.11 0.09
CA CYS A 42 19.15 -15.66 0.27
C CYS A 42 18.17 -14.66 0.88
N ALA A 43 18.62 -13.78 1.79
CA ALA A 43 17.79 -12.70 2.33
C ALA A 43 17.33 -11.70 1.24
N TRP A 44 18.04 -11.61 0.12
CA TRP A 44 17.67 -10.74 -1.00
C TRP A 44 16.61 -11.34 -1.92
N ILE A 45 16.35 -12.65 -1.82
CA ILE A 45 15.40 -13.36 -2.69
C ILE A 45 14.00 -12.75 -2.62
N LEU A 46 13.55 -12.36 -1.42
CA LEU A 46 12.23 -11.75 -1.24
C LEU A 46 12.28 -10.24 -1.34
N THR A 47 13.34 -9.62 -0.81
CA THR A 47 13.47 -8.17 -0.73
C THR A 47 13.63 -7.50 -2.09
N VAL A 48 14.44 -8.06 -3.01
CA VAL A 48 14.68 -7.45 -4.32
C VAL A 48 13.41 -7.40 -5.18
N PRO A 49 12.66 -8.51 -5.36
CA PRO A 49 11.38 -8.45 -6.06
C PRO A 49 10.38 -7.50 -5.38
N ALA A 50 10.31 -7.50 -4.05
CA ALA A 50 9.38 -6.64 -3.32
C ALA A 50 9.68 -5.16 -3.53
N VAL A 51 10.95 -4.74 -3.43
CA VAL A 51 11.37 -3.35 -3.66
C VAL A 51 11.14 -2.94 -5.12
N LEU A 52 11.43 -3.83 -6.08
CA LEU A 52 11.16 -3.57 -7.49
C LEU A 52 9.66 -3.37 -7.74
N THR A 53 8.82 -4.27 -7.23
CA THR A 53 7.36 -4.16 -7.35
C THR A 53 6.85 -2.88 -6.69
N MET A 54 7.27 -2.56 -5.47
CA MET A 54 6.88 -1.32 -4.78
C MET A 54 7.29 -0.08 -5.56
N SER A 55 8.51 -0.08 -6.09
CA SER A 55 9.01 1.04 -6.90
C SER A 55 8.12 1.23 -8.13
N LEU A 56 7.84 0.16 -8.88
CA LEU A 56 6.96 0.21 -10.05
C LEU A 56 5.53 0.65 -9.72
N LEU A 57 4.97 0.15 -8.60
CA LEU A 57 3.64 0.53 -8.14
C LEU A 57 3.56 2.00 -7.71
N SER A 58 4.69 2.58 -7.25
CA SER A 58 4.78 3.98 -6.83
C SER A 58 4.94 4.97 -7.99
N VAL A 59 5.47 4.53 -9.14
CA VAL A 59 5.72 5.38 -10.33
C VAL A 59 4.49 6.20 -10.74
N PRO A 60 3.29 5.60 -10.90
CA PRO A 60 2.02 6.32 -11.05
C PRO A 60 1.82 7.55 -10.16
N PHE A 61 2.07 7.38 -8.85
CA PHE A 61 1.87 8.42 -7.85
C PHE A 61 2.98 9.47 -7.91
N LEU A 62 4.21 9.06 -8.24
CA LEU A 62 5.33 9.96 -8.39
C LEU A 62 5.18 10.86 -9.63
N ILE A 63 4.73 10.31 -10.76
CA ILE A 63 4.40 11.07 -11.97
C ILE A 63 3.30 12.08 -11.66
N GLU A 64 2.22 11.64 -10.99
CA GLU A 64 1.15 12.54 -10.58
C GLU A 64 1.66 13.67 -9.67
N TYR A 65 2.46 13.34 -8.65
CA TYR A 65 3.07 14.32 -7.75
C TYR A 65 3.94 15.34 -8.49
N ALA A 66 4.79 14.89 -9.42
CA ALA A 66 5.70 15.73 -10.19
C ALA A 66 4.98 16.58 -11.25
N CYS A 67 3.90 16.08 -11.84
CA CYS A 67 3.11 16.81 -12.85
C CYS A 67 2.10 17.78 -12.24
N LEU A 68 1.60 17.54 -11.02
CA LEU A 68 0.67 18.43 -10.31
C LEU A 68 1.36 19.60 -9.60
N THR A 69 2.62 19.44 -9.17
CA THR A 69 3.36 20.47 -8.42
C THR A 69 3.55 21.80 -9.16
N PRO A 70 3.82 21.86 -10.49
CA PRO A 70 3.94 23.15 -11.17
C PRO A 70 2.60 23.89 -11.34
N ALA A 71 1.45 23.21 -11.28
CA ALA A 71 0.14 23.86 -11.44
C ALA A 71 -0.38 24.54 -10.16
N VAL A 72 -0.08 23.96 -8.98
CA VAL A 72 -0.55 24.47 -7.68
C VAL A 72 0.31 25.64 -7.18
N ILE A 73 1.60 25.68 -7.51
CA ILE A 73 2.52 26.73 -7.03
C ILE A 73 2.32 28.06 -7.81
N VAL A 74 1.79 28.01 -9.03
CA VAL A 74 1.59 29.21 -9.87
C VAL A 74 0.23 29.90 -9.62
N HIS A 75 -0.72 29.22 -8.95
CA HIS A 75 -2.05 29.76 -8.64
C HIS A 75 -2.38 29.71 -7.14
N ALA A 76 -1.48 30.18 -6.27
CA ALA A 76 -1.85 30.52 -4.90
C ALA A 76 -2.35 31.99 -4.85
N PRO A 77 -3.66 32.28 -4.99
CA PRO A 77 -4.17 33.54 -4.49
C PRO A 77 -4.26 33.44 -2.96
N VAL A 78 -3.76 34.50 -2.36
CA VAL A 78 -3.93 34.90 -0.96
C VAL A 78 -5.37 34.61 -0.48
N ALA A 79 -5.44 34.08 0.74
CA ALA A 79 -6.60 33.84 1.59
C ALA A 79 -7.94 34.47 1.15
N GLY A 80 -8.98 33.63 1.02
CA GLY A 80 -10.37 34.06 1.25
C GLY A 80 -11.42 33.78 0.17
N ALA A 81 -11.13 33.01 -0.88
CA ALA A 81 -12.13 32.70 -1.91
C ALA A 81 -12.42 31.20 -2.00
N GLY A 82 -13.72 30.88 -2.12
CA GLY A 82 -14.26 29.52 -2.06
C GLY A 82 -13.56 28.51 -2.95
N MET A 83 -13.62 27.25 -2.51
CA MET A 83 -13.11 26.05 -3.14
C MET A 83 -13.79 25.82 -4.50
N HIS A 84 -13.44 26.65 -5.48
CA HIS A 84 -13.82 26.49 -6.87
C HIS A 84 -12.91 25.41 -7.44
N MET A 85 -13.48 24.21 -7.59
CA MET A 85 -12.93 23.11 -8.36
C MET A 85 -12.66 23.58 -9.80
N LEU A 86 -11.52 24.22 -10.02
CA LEU A 86 -11.04 24.55 -11.36
C LEU A 86 -10.66 23.23 -12.04
N GLY A 87 -11.58 22.77 -12.90
CA GLY A 87 -11.38 21.65 -13.78
C GLY A 87 -10.28 21.90 -14.82
N GLY A 88 -9.88 20.81 -15.48
CA GLY A 88 -9.21 20.89 -16.77
C GLY A 88 -7.77 20.38 -16.86
N GLY A 89 -7.32 19.55 -15.92
CA GLY A 89 -6.09 18.77 -16.11
C GLY A 89 -6.43 17.29 -16.05
N SER A 90 -6.52 16.62 -17.20
CA SER A 90 -6.62 15.16 -17.25
C SER A 90 -5.34 14.55 -16.69
N THR A 91 -5.26 14.34 -15.37
CA THR A 91 -4.25 13.44 -14.82
C THR A 91 -4.53 12.03 -15.36
N LEU A 92 -3.47 11.22 -15.49
CA LEU A 92 -3.53 9.84 -15.98
C LEU A 92 -4.59 8.98 -15.24
N TRP A 93 -4.96 9.38 -14.01
CA TRP A 93 -5.93 8.73 -13.12
C TRP A 93 -7.26 9.51 -12.95
N SER A 94 -7.42 10.65 -13.63
CA SER A 94 -8.54 11.60 -13.42
C SER A 94 -9.92 11.04 -13.75
N THR A 95 -10.02 9.91 -14.44
CA THR A 95 -11.31 9.34 -14.84
C THR A 95 -11.95 8.41 -13.82
N THR A 96 -11.26 7.92 -12.78
CA THR A 96 -11.92 7.28 -11.62
C THR A 96 -11.05 7.31 -10.35
N THR A 97 -11.47 8.03 -9.31
CA THR A 97 -10.92 7.93 -7.94
C THR A 97 -10.81 6.47 -7.48
N HIS A 98 -11.78 5.65 -7.87
CA HIS A 98 -11.82 4.22 -7.61
C HIS A 98 -10.63 3.43 -8.17
N ALA A 99 -10.11 3.76 -9.36
CA ALA A 99 -8.96 3.05 -9.93
C ALA A 99 -7.69 3.36 -9.15
N ARG A 100 -7.49 4.63 -8.74
CA ARG A 100 -6.35 5.04 -7.93
C ARG A 100 -6.37 4.38 -6.55
N GLU A 101 -7.54 4.34 -5.92
CA GLU A 101 -7.70 3.65 -4.65
C GLU A 101 -7.49 2.13 -4.78
N ALA A 102 -8.02 1.50 -5.84
CA ALA A 102 -7.80 0.08 -6.09
C ALA A 102 -6.31 -0.22 -6.29
N TRP A 103 -5.57 0.64 -7.00
CA TRP A 103 -4.13 0.51 -7.20
C TRP A 103 -3.34 0.62 -5.89
N ALA A 104 -3.64 1.64 -5.08
CA ALA A 104 -3.04 1.81 -3.76
C ALA A 104 -3.33 0.63 -2.84
N ARG A 105 -4.57 0.11 -2.87
CA ARG A 105 -4.98 -1.09 -2.12
C ARG A 105 -4.19 -2.33 -2.54
N THR A 106 -4.03 -2.53 -3.84
CA THR A 106 -3.23 -3.64 -4.39
C THR A 106 -1.79 -3.57 -3.89
N GLY A 107 -1.17 -2.39 -3.96
CA GLY A 107 0.19 -2.19 -3.44
C GLY A 107 0.29 -2.48 -1.95
N ASN A 108 -0.60 -1.92 -1.14
CA ASN A 108 -0.57 -2.17 0.31
C ASN A 108 -0.75 -3.65 0.66
N ARG A 109 -1.64 -4.37 -0.03
CA ARG A 109 -1.85 -5.81 0.21
C ARG A 109 -0.66 -6.66 -0.23
N PHE A 110 -0.02 -6.33 -1.35
CA PHE A 110 1.25 -6.96 -1.74
C PHE A 110 2.34 -6.69 -0.69
N PHE A 111 2.47 -5.45 -0.22
CA PHE A 111 3.49 -5.08 0.76
C PHE A 111 3.29 -5.85 2.07
N GLN A 112 2.07 -5.89 2.60
CA GLN A 112 1.74 -6.69 3.78
C GLN A 112 2.07 -8.19 3.57
N ALA A 113 1.75 -8.75 2.40
CA ALA A 113 2.08 -10.14 2.10
C ALA A 113 3.60 -10.38 2.09
N TYR A 114 4.37 -9.45 1.54
CA TYR A 114 5.83 -9.46 1.60
C TYR A 114 6.34 -9.41 3.04
N LEU A 115 5.85 -8.48 3.87
CA LEU A 115 6.28 -8.34 5.27
C LEU A 115 6.04 -9.64 6.05
N VAL A 116 4.89 -10.29 5.83
CA VAL A 116 4.58 -11.59 6.45
C VAL A 116 5.48 -12.70 5.91
N ALA A 117 5.70 -12.76 4.59
CA ALA A 117 6.59 -13.75 3.98
C ALA A 117 8.04 -13.61 4.48
N ASP A 118 8.52 -12.38 4.65
CA ASP A 118 9.85 -12.06 5.15
C ASP A 118 9.99 -12.47 6.62
N LEU A 119 8.98 -12.17 7.46
CA LEU A 119 8.93 -12.63 8.85
C LEU A 119 8.94 -14.16 8.96
N ILE A 120 8.13 -14.87 8.16
CA ILE A 120 8.09 -16.35 8.16
C ILE A 120 9.44 -16.91 7.73
N THR A 121 9.97 -16.43 6.60
CA THR A 121 11.25 -16.89 6.06
C THR A 121 12.40 -16.59 7.01
N GLY A 122 12.42 -15.39 7.60
CA GLY A 122 13.40 -14.98 8.61
C GLY A 122 13.33 -15.84 9.88
N ALA A 123 12.13 -16.20 10.33
CA ALA A 123 11.93 -17.09 11.48
C ALA A 123 12.47 -18.50 11.24
N LEU A 124 12.26 -19.02 10.02
CA LEU A 124 12.58 -20.40 9.66
C LEU A 124 14.02 -20.59 9.20
N ALA A 125 14.56 -19.66 8.42
CA ALA A 125 15.83 -19.85 7.71
C ALA A 125 17.01 -19.06 8.28
N TYR A 126 16.78 -17.91 8.93
CA TYR A 126 17.85 -17.00 9.35
C TYR A 126 17.69 -16.50 10.79
N ARG A 127 17.16 -17.36 11.68
CA ARG A 127 16.84 -17.01 13.08
C ARG A 127 18.00 -16.32 13.82
N ASP A 128 19.24 -16.72 13.54
CA ASP A 128 20.44 -16.19 14.18
C ASP A 128 20.88 -14.80 13.65
N GLN A 129 20.33 -14.36 12.51
CA GLN A 129 20.65 -13.07 11.88
C GLN A 129 19.55 -12.02 12.09
N VAL A 130 18.35 -12.42 12.53
CA VAL A 130 17.24 -11.47 12.69
C VAL A 130 17.26 -10.83 14.08
N GLY A 131 17.85 -9.63 14.18
CA GLY A 131 17.76 -8.81 15.38
C GLY A 131 16.32 -8.34 15.66
N LEU A 132 15.94 -8.30 16.94
CA LEU A 132 14.60 -7.95 17.41
C LEU A 132 14.17 -6.54 16.95
N LEU A 133 15.12 -5.59 16.94
CA LEU A 133 14.89 -4.19 16.52
C LEU A 133 15.06 -3.97 15.00
N MET A 134 15.92 -4.74 14.34
CA MET A 134 16.33 -4.49 12.94
C MET A 134 15.42 -5.14 11.90
N GLY A 135 14.58 -6.11 12.27
CA GLY A 135 13.62 -6.74 11.35
C GLY A 135 12.22 -6.84 11.95
N TRP A 136 12.08 -7.53 13.09
CA TRP A 136 10.78 -7.96 13.58
C TRP A 136 9.82 -6.83 13.93
N VAL A 137 10.24 -5.90 14.81
CA VAL A 137 9.36 -4.82 15.27
C VAL A 137 8.96 -3.91 14.11
N HIS A 138 9.90 -3.58 13.24
CA HIS A 138 9.65 -2.71 12.08
C HIS A 138 8.64 -3.31 11.09
N HIS A 139 8.80 -4.58 10.71
CA HIS A 139 7.87 -5.24 9.79
C HIS A 139 6.47 -5.38 10.39
N VAL A 140 6.38 -5.70 11.69
CA VAL A 140 5.09 -5.77 12.41
C VAL A 140 4.42 -4.40 12.46
N LEU A 141 5.17 -3.34 12.79
CA LEU A 141 4.65 -1.97 12.79
C LEU A 141 4.15 -1.54 11.41
N TYR A 142 4.86 -1.89 10.34
CA TYR A 142 4.38 -1.58 8.99
C TYR A 142 3.11 -2.34 8.62
N ILE A 143 2.96 -3.61 9.01
CA ILE A 143 1.71 -4.35 8.79
C ILE A 143 0.53 -3.59 9.42
N PHE A 144 0.68 -3.15 10.68
CA PHE A 144 -0.34 -2.35 11.37
C PHE A 144 -0.57 -1.00 10.70
N MET A 145 0.48 -0.28 10.34
CA MET A 145 0.38 1.03 9.68
C MET A 145 -0.35 0.93 8.34
N CYS A 146 -0.06 -0.10 7.54
CA CYS A 146 -0.77 -0.37 6.30
C CYS A 146 -2.25 -0.65 6.55
N GLU A 147 -2.57 -1.45 7.57
CA GLU A 147 -3.96 -1.79 7.90
C GLU A 147 -4.75 -0.56 8.40
N VAL A 148 -4.15 0.25 9.25
CA VAL A 148 -4.73 1.52 9.71
C VAL A 148 -4.96 2.46 8.52
N SER A 149 -3.97 2.60 7.64
CA SER A 149 -4.08 3.48 6.46
C SER A 149 -5.19 3.04 5.50
N LEU A 150 -5.37 1.73 5.32
CA LEU A 150 -6.45 1.17 4.51
C LEU A 150 -7.84 1.42 5.11
N ASN A 151 -7.98 1.25 6.43
CA ASN A 151 -9.25 1.42 7.13
C ASN A 151 -9.63 2.91 7.31
N GLN A 152 -8.66 3.78 7.58
CA GLN A 152 -8.89 5.23 7.70
C GLN A 152 -9.17 5.90 6.35
N GLY A 153 -8.51 5.44 5.27
CA GLY A 153 -8.78 5.91 3.92
C GLY A 153 -10.24 5.68 3.50
N TRP A 154 -10.86 4.58 3.96
CA TRP A 154 -12.27 4.26 3.71
C TRP A 154 -13.23 5.17 4.49
N ALA A 155 -12.97 5.39 5.78
CA ALA A 155 -13.82 6.21 6.65
C ALA A 155 -13.97 7.66 6.14
N CYS A 156 -12.90 8.25 5.60
CA CYS A 156 -12.93 9.60 5.02
C CYS A 156 -13.84 9.68 3.78
N MET A 157 -13.82 8.65 2.93
CA MET A 157 -14.63 8.60 1.71
C MET A 157 -16.11 8.36 2.01
N GLU A 158 -16.43 7.51 2.99
CA GLU A 158 -17.80 7.30 3.44
C GLU A 158 -18.40 8.60 4.00
N ALA A 159 -17.65 9.31 4.85
CA ALA A 159 -18.05 10.60 5.39
C ALA A 159 -18.33 11.62 4.26
N GLY A 160 -17.46 11.68 3.24
CA GLY A 160 -17.68 12.51 2.05
C GLY A 160 -18.94 12.13 1.26
N SER A 161 -19.16 10.82 1.04
CA SER A 161 -20.34 10.31 0.31
C SER A 161 -21.66 10.51 1.06
N ALA A 162 -21.63 10.48 2.39
CA ALA A 162 -22.79 10.74 3.24
C ALA A 162 -23.15 12.23 3.20
N SER A 163 -22.14 13.12 3.27
CA SER A 163 -22.33 14.55 3.12
C SER A 163 -22.89 14.95 1.75
N ALA A 164 -22.47 14.27 0.67
CA ALA A 164 -22.99 14.53 -0.68
C ALA A 164 -24.45 14.07 -0.86
N ARG A 165 -24.87 13.01 -0.17
CA ARG A 165 -26.26 12.52 -0.18
C ARG A 165 -27.21 13.33 0.69
N ALA A 166 -26.70 14.03 1.71
CA ALA A 166 -27.52 14.83 2.60
C ALA A 166 -28.15 16.05 1.92
N GLY A 167 -27.60 16.52 0.78
CA GLY A 167 -28.09 17.68 0.03
C GLY A 167 -28.02 18.99 0.84
N PRO A 168 -27.91 20.15 0.20
CA PRO A 168 -28.16 21.41 0.88
C PRO A 168 -29.67 21.50 1.17
N GLY A 169 -30.02 21.46 2.46
CA GLY A 169 -31.39 21.70 2.95
C GLY A 169 -31.78 23.17 2.88
#